data_AF-A0A2S5MRT8-F1
#
_entry.id   AF-A0A2S5MRT8-F1
#
_cell.length_a   1.000
_cell.length_b   1.000
_cell.length_c   1.000
_cell.angle_alpha   90.00
_cell.angle_beta   90.00
_cell.angle_gamma   90.00
#
_symmetry.space_group_name_H-M   'P 1'
#
loop_
_entity.id
_entity.type
_entity.pdbx_description
1 polymer ?
#
loop_
_entity_poly.entity_id
_entity_poly.type
_entity_poly.pdbx_seq_one_letter_code
_entity_poly.pdbx_strand_id
1 'polypeptide(L)'
;MQAPKLLIRKGMVVVQGRNRPCIQVLAIVDPALKTKLEDLFASENLFKRSAYSNGFPASMPQPTGPLAPHVAALLKSDACPEITVKTMLQGQLLQASSVWEMKAFEYVAQRAFDSLVDFCATVVELGRETVYAPPEAERFATLEMPAAPVVPAIEAVPTAA
;
A
#
# COMPACT_ATOMS: atom_id res chain seq x y z
N MET A 1 12.45 -0.85 15.29
CA MET A 1 12.32 -0.90 13.81
C MET A 1 12.45 0.52 13.29
N GLN A 2 13.33 0.78 12.33
CA GLN A 2 13.46 2.12 11.74
C GLN A 2 12.23 2.41 10.87
N ALA A 3 11.70 3.64 10.94
CA ALA A 3 10.60 4.04 10.05
C ALA A 3 11.01 3.89 8.58
N PRO A 4 10.19 3.25 7.73
CA PRO A 4 10.47 3.12 6.30
C PRO A 4 10.73 4.48 5.65
N LYS A 5 11.74 4.54 4.77
CA LYS A 5 12.05 5.75 3.98
C LYS A 5 12.28 5.39 2.53
N LEU A 6 11.92 6.29 1.61
CA LEU A 6 12.30 6.19 0.20
C LEU A 6 13.45 7.14 -0.09
N LEU A 7 14.60 6.59 -0.45
CA LEU A 7 15.72 7.36 -0.98
C LEU A 7 15.50 7.58 -2.47
N ILE A 8 15.62 8.83 -2.92
CA ILE A 8 15.47 9.23 -4.33
C ILE A 8 16.72 10.03 -4.72
N ARG A 9 17.45 9.56 -5.73
CA ARG A 9 18.62 10.24 -6.31
C ARG A 9 18.41 10.44 -7.80
N LYS A 10 18.71 11.63 -8.31
CA LYS A 10 18.56 11.99 -9.72
C LYS A 10 19.85 12.61 -10.22
N GLY A 11 20.18 12.39 -11.47
CA GLY A 11 21.35 12.99 -12.09
C GLY A 11 21.36 12.78 -13.60
N MET A 12 22.22 13.55 -14.28
CA MET A 12 22.58 13.29 -15.66
C MET A 12 23.80 12.37 -15.68
N VAL A 13 23.69 11.20 -16.30
CA VAL A 13 24.79 10.23 -16.38
C VAL A 13 25.12 9.96 -17.84
N VAL A 14 26.41 9.84 -18.15
CA VAL A 14 26.87 9.43 -19.48
C VAL A 14 26.65 7.94 -19.62
N VAL A 15 25.73 7.54 -20.49
CA VAL A 15 25.47 6.13 -20.81
C VAL A 15 25.61 5.94 -22.31
N GLN A 16 26.48 5.01 -22.72
CA GLN A 16 26.77 4.72 -24.13
C GLN A 16 27.15 6.00 -24.92
N GLY A 17 27.94 6.88 -24.31
CA GLY A 17 28.39 8.13 -24.92
C GLY A 17 27.32 9.24 -25.02
N ARG A 18 26.13 9.07 -24.44
CA ARG A 18 25.08 10.11 -24.40
C ARG A 18 24.71 10.46 -22.96
N ASN A 19 24.51 11.75 -22.69
CA ASN A 19 23.95 12.20 -21.41
C ASN A 19 22.49 11.79 -21.32
N ARG A 20 22.14 10.97 -20.33
CA ARG A 20 20.77 10.53 -20.05
C ARG A 20 20.34 10.95 -18.64
N PRO A 21 19.07 11.37 -18.46
CA PRO A 21 18.51 11.54 -17.13
C PRO A 21 18.37 10.16 -16.47
N CYS A 22 18.87 10.04 -15.25
CA CYS A 22 18.83 8.82 -14.47
C CYS A 22 18.23 9.06 -13.09
N ILE A 23 17.50 8.07 -12.59
CA ILE A 23 16.92 8.08 -11.25
C ILE A 23 17.18 6.74 -10.55
N GLN A 24 17.59 6.83 -9.29
CA GLN A 24 17.67 5.70 -8.37
C GLN A 24 16.65 5.94 -7.27
N VAL A 25 15.76 4.97 -7.07
CA VAL A 25 14.85 4.91 -5.93
C VAL A 25 15.21 3.69 -5.10
N LEU A 26 15.24 3.79 -3.78
CA LEU A 26 15.55 2.68 -2.87
C LEU A 26 14.73 2.80 -1.59
N ALA A 27 13.95 1.76 -1.27
CA ALA A 27 13.27 1.62 0.00
C ALA A 27 14.27 1.22 1.08
N ILE A 28 14.38 2.05 2.10
CA ILE A 28 15.10 1.79 3.33
C ILE A 28 14.09 1.26 4.33
N VAL A 29 14.03 -0.06 4.47
CA VAL A 29 13.21 -0.79 5.44
C VAL A 29 14.11 -1.65 6.32
N ASP A 30 13.56 -2.19 7.40
CA ASP A 30 14.28 -3.14 8.26
C ASP A 30 14.79 -4.34 7.44
N PRO A 31 16.07 -4.75 7.56
CA PRO A 31 16.63 -5.84 6.75
C PRO A 31 15.89 -7.17 6.91
N ALA A 32 15.42 -7.51 8.11
CA ALA A 32 14.68 -8.75 8.33
C ALA A 32 13.30 -8.69 7.67
N LEU A 33 12.66 -7.52 7.70
CA LEU A 33 11.41 -7.29 6.97
C LEU A 33 11.63 -7.39 5.46
N LYS A 34 12.72 -6.81 4.93
CA LYS A 34 13.07 -6.91 3.52
C LYS A 34 13.20 -8.37 3.07
N THR A 35 13.99 -9.17 3.79
CA THR A 35 14.16 -10.59 3.49
C THR A 35 12.82 -11.33 3.54
N LYS A 36 11.99 -11.06 4.54
CA LYS A 36 10.64 -11.66 4.64
C LYS A 36 9.75 -11.30 3.44
N LEU A 37 9.81 -10.07 2.95
CA LEU A 37 9.07 -9.63 1.76
C LEU A 37 9.55 -10.36 0.50
N GLU A 38 10.87 -10.48 0.33
CA GLU A 38 11.48 -11.14 -0.83
C GLU A 38 11.22 -12.65 -0.83
N ASP A 39 11.28 -13.32 0.32
CA ASP A 39 11.13 -14.77 0.41
C ASP A 39 9.67 -15.24 0.37
N LEU A 40 8.75 -14.51 1.03
CA LEU A 40 7.38 -14.98 1.25
C LEU A 40 6.34 -14.27 0.39
N PHE A 41 6.60 -13.02 -0.02
CA PHE A 41 5.59 -12.15 -0.61
C PHE A 41 5.94 -11.66 -2.01
N ALA A 42 7.03 -12.12 -2.62
CA ALA A 42 7.42 -11.72 -3.98
C ALA A 42 6.37 -12.05 -5.07
N SER A 43 5.40 -12.93 -4.76
CA SER A 43 4.29 -13.27 -5.65
C SER A 43 3.04 -12.40 -5.48
N GLU A 44 3.03 -11.47 -4.52
CA GLU A 44 1.89 -10.57 -4.29
C GLU A 44 1.68 -9.60 -5.46
N ASN A 45 0.43 -9.14 -5.63
CA ASN A 45 0.08 -8.27 -6.76
C ASN A 45 0.90 -6.97 -6.77
N LEU A 46 1.28 -6.46 -5.60
CA LEU A 46 2.13 -5.27 -5.45
C LEU A 46 3.50 -5.40 -6.16
N PHE A 47 4.00 -6.63 -6.30
CA PHE A 47 5.29 -6.92 -6.94
C PHE A 47 5.13 -7.41 -8.40
N LYS A 48 3.89 -7.45 -8.91
CA LYS A 48 3.56 -7.91 -10.27
C LYS A 48 3.33 -6.72 -11.23
N ARG A 49 3.46 -7.00 -12.52
CA ARG A 49 3.16 -6.06 -13.62
C ARG A 49 1.75 -5.49 -13.56
N SER A 50 0.81 -6.34 -13.18
CA SER A 50 -0.62 -6.03 -13.11
C SER A 50 -1.01 -5.04 -12.02
N ALA A 51 -0.11 -4.71 -11.09
CA ALA A 51 -0.42 -3.83 -9.94
C ALA A 51 -1.11 -2.53 -10.35
N TYR A 52 -0.75 -1.98 -11.51
CA TYR A 52 -1.23 -0.69 -11.99
C TYR A 52 -1.85 -0.75 -13.40
N SER A 53 -2.24 -1.93 -13.87
CA SER A 53 -2.81 -2.11 -15.22
C SER A 53 -4.10 -1.32 -15.43
N ASN A 54 -4.84 -1.05 -14.35
CA ASN A 54 -6.08 -0.28 -14.34
C ASN A 54 -5.86 1.19 -13.91
N GLY A 55 -4.61 1.65 -13.83
CA GLY A 55 -4.24 2.96 -13.32
C GLY A 55 -4.23 3.03 -11.78
N PHE A 56 -4.19 4.25 -11.26
CA PHE A 56 -4.24 4.50 -9.82
C PHE A 56 -5.69 4.68 -9.33
N PRO A 57 -6.05 4.18 -8.14
CA PRO A 57 -7.36 4.43 -7.55
C PRO A 57 -7.58 5.93 -7.31
N ALA A 58 -8.85 6.36 -7.35
CA ALA A 58 -9.23 7.77 -7.22
C ALA A 58 -8.81 8.41 -5.88
N SER A 59 -8.63 7.61 -4.84
CA SER A 59 -8.16 8.03 -3.52
C SER A 59 -6.66 8.36 -3.47
N MET A 60 -5.87 7.97 -4.48
CA MET A 60 -4.47 8.36 -4.54
C MET A 60 -4.31 9.78 -5.09
N PRO A 61 -3.29 10.53 -4.62
CA PRO A 61 -2.90 11.79 -5.25
C PRO A 61 -2.73 11.56 -6.75
N GLN A 62 -3.28 12.46 -7.58
CA GLN A 62 -3.26 12.35 -9.05
C GLN A 62 -2.07 13.12 -9.64
N PRO A 63 -1.55 12.73 -10.82
CA PRO A 63 -0.47 13.46 -11.45
C PRO A 63 -0.99 14.81 -11.97
N THR A 64 -0.14 15.83 -11.95
CA THR A 64 -0.46 17.12 -12.59
C THR A 64 -0.75 16.92 -14.09
N GLY A 65 -1.59 17.78 -14.69
CA GLY A 65 -1.98 17.67 -16.11
C GLY A 65 -0.83 17.38 -17.09
N PRO A 66 0.30 18.12 -17.04
CA PRO A 66 1.46 17.86 -17.91
C PRO A 66 2.16 16.52 -17.67
N LEU A 67 2.08 15.97 -16.45
CA LEU A 67 2.72 14.73 -16.05
C LEU A 67 1.88 13.49 -16.39
N ALA A 68 0.54 13.64 -16.39
CA ALA A 68 -0.42 12.57 -16.65
C ALA A 68 -0.13 11.73 -17.92
N PRO A 69 0.17 12.31 -19.11
CA PRO A 69 0.45 11.50 -20.30
C PRO A 69 1.72 10.66 -20.16
N HIS A 70 2.74 11.16 -19.45
CA HIS A 70 3.98 10.44 -19.22
C HIS A 70 3.82 9.29 -18.21
N VAL A 71 3.01 9.50 -17.17
CA VAL A 71 2.63 8.44 -16.22
C VAL A 71 1.83 7.35 -16.94
N ALA A 72 0.83 7.73 -17.74
CA ALA A 72 0.04 6.77 -18.51
C ALA A 72 0.91 5.97 -19.50
N ALA A 73 1.89 6.61 -20.15
CA ALA A 73 2.84 5.93 -21.02
C ALA A 73 3.71 4.94 -20.25
N LEU A 74 4.26 5.34 -19.10
CA LEU A 74 5.09 4.50 -18.24
C LEU A 74 4.35 3.27 -17.71
N LEU A 75 3.08 3.42 -17.31
CA LEU A 75 2.26 2.31 -16.83
C LEU A 75 1.89 1.33 -17.95
N LYS A 76 1.69 1.82 -19.18
CA LYS A 76 1.44 0.98 -20.36
C LYS A 76 2.67 0.21 -20.84
N SER A 77 3.86 0.76 -20.63
CA SER A 77 5.13 0.14 -21.04
C SER A 77 5.66 -0.92 -20.06
N ASP A 78 4.79 -1.47 -19.21
CA ASP A 78 5.10 -2.64 -18.38
C ASP A 78 6.19 -2.39 -17.30
N ALA A 79 6.36 -1.13 -16.86
CA ALA A 79 7.41 -0.71 -15.94
C ALA A 79 7.24 -1.14 -14.46
N CYS A 80 6.09 -1.72 -14.10
CA CYS A 80 5.70 -1.90 -12.69
C CYS A 80 6.48 -2.94 -11.88
N PRO A 81 6.90 -4.12 -12.39
CA PRO A 81 7.75 -5.04 -11.62
C PRO A 81 9.20 -4.52 -11.58
N GLU A 82 9.60 -3.65 -12.50
CA GLU A 82 10.91 -3.00 -12.47
C GLU A 82 10.97 -1.91 -11.40
N ILE A 83 9.88 -1.18 -11.17
CA ILE A 83 9.82 -0.12 -10.16
C ILE A 83 9.92 -0.72 -8.76
N THR A 84 9.03 -1.63 -8.36
CA THR A 84 8.99 -2.10 -6.96
C THR A 84 10.14 -3.06 -6.64
N VAL A 85 10.49 -3.99 -7.53
CA VAL A 85 11.52 -5.01 -7.24
C VAL A 85 12.92 -4.53 -7.63
N LYS A 86 13.14 -4.21 -8.91
CA LYS A 86 14.49 -3.89 -9.41
C LYS A 86 15.02 -2.56 -8.89
N THR A 87 14.19 -1.53 -8.89
CA THR A 87 14.65 -0.23 -8.39
C THR A 87 14.42 -0.10 -6.89
N MET A 88 13.19 -0.21 -6.40
CA MET A 88 12.90 0.11 -5.00
C MET A 88 13.48 -0.89 -3.99
N LEU A 89 13.46 -2.20 -4.23
CA LEU A 89 14.10 -3.17 -3.31
C LEU A 89 15.59 -3.39 -3.61
N GLN A 90 15.98 -3.50 -4.89
CA GLN A 90 17.36 -3.82 -5.28
C GLN A 90 18.25 -2.59 -5.54
N GLY A 91 17.67 -1.39 -5.61
CA GLY A 91 18.40 -0.14 -5.81
C GLY A 91 18.90 0.10 -7.23
N GLN A 92 18.38 -0.62 -8.23
CA GLN A 92 18.81 -0.48 -9.62
C GLN A 92 18.54 0.93 -10.16
N LEU A 93 19.50 1.45 -10.91
CA LEU A 93 19.39 2.75 -11.58
C LEU A 93 18.50 2.64 -12.83
N LEU A 94 17.48 3.50 -12.92
CA LEU A 94 16.71 3.68 -14.16
C LEU A 94 17.39 4.72 -15.05
N GLN A 95 17.51 4.42 -16.34
CA GLN A 95 17.96 5.35 -17.37
C GLN A 95 16.75 5.80 -18.19
N ALA A 96 16.25 7.00 -17.90
CA ALA A 96 15.11 7.56 -18.60
C ALA A 96 15.52 8.12 -19.98
N SER A 97 14.60 8.10 -20.93
CA SER A 97 14.73 8.76 -22.23
C SER A 97 14.56 10.28 -22.14
N SER A 98 13.87 10.77 -21.10
CA SER A 98 13.61 12.19 -20.88
C SER A 98 13.45 12.53 -19.39
N VAL A 99 13.56 13.83 -19.06
CA VAL A 99 13.29 14.33 -17.70
C VAL A 99 11.83 14.09 -17.30
N TRP A 100 10.91 14.15 -18.26
CA TRP A 100 9.50 13.85 -18.03
C TRP A 100 9.24 12.40 -17.64
N GLU A 101 9.92 11.46 -18.30
CA GLU A 101 9.86 10.05 -17.92
C GLU A 101 10.49 9.81 -16.54
N MET A 102 11.62 10.46 -16.24
CA MET A 102 12.22 10.40 -14.91
C MET A 102 11.26 10.91 -13.82
N LYS A 103 10.53 11.99 -14.09
CA LYS A 103 9.53 12.56 -13.17
C LYS A 103 8.29 11.66 -13.04
N ALA A 104 7.84 11.06 -14.14
CA ALA A 104 6.74 10.10 -14.12
C ALA A 104 7.10 8.86 -13.30
N PHE A 105 8.33 8.38 -13.44
CA PHE A 105 8.86 7.27 -12.67
C PHE A 105 8.94 7.58 -11.18
N GLU A 106 9.48 8.75 -10.81
CA GLU A 106 9.49 9.19 -9.41
C GLU A 106 8.08 9.19 -8.81
N TYR A 107 7.11 9.73 -9.54
CA TYR A 107 5.73 9.80 -9.09
C TYR A 107 5.15 8.40 -8.84
N VAL A 108 5.34 7.45 -9.77
CA VAL A 108 4.88 6.06 -9.59
C VAL A 108 5.62 5.39 -8.43
N ALA A 109 6.93 5.61 -8.29
CA ALA A 109 7.73 5.05 -7.20
C ALA A 109 7.28 5.54 -5.82
N GLN A 110 6.88 6.81 -5.69
CA GLN A 110 6.32 7.32 -4.43
C GLN A 110 5.01 6.62 -4.07
N ARG A 111 4.07 6.48 -5.03
CA ARG A 111 2.80 5.77 -4.80
C ARG A 111 3.02 4.29 -4.48
N ALA A 112 3.94 3.64 -5.19
CA ALA A 112 4.30 2.25 -4.92
C ALA A 112 4.93 2.09 -3.54
N PHE A 113 5.71 3.07 -3.08
CA PHE A 113 6.28 3.06 -1.73
C PHE A 113 5.21 3.27 -0.66
N ASP A 114 4.25 4.17 -0.87
CA ASP A 114 3.11 4.37 0.03
C ASP A 114 2.36 3.03 0.24
N SER A 115 2.07 2.31 -0.84
CA SER A 115 1.46 0.97 -0.79
C SER A 115 2.37 -0.09 -0.15
N LEU A 116 3.68 -0.04 -0.38
CA LEU A 116 4.63 -0.95 0.25
C LEU A 116 4.67 -0.76 1.77
N VAL A 117 4.61 0.48 2.26
CA VAL A 117 4.61 0.77 3.71
C VAL A 117 3.36 0.23 4.37
N ASP A 118 2.20 0.39 3.74
CA ASP A 118 0.93 -0.17 4.22
C ASP A 118 0.97 -1.70 4.27
N PHE A 119 1.46 -2.32 3.19
CA PHE A 119 1.67 -3.77 3.14
C PHE A 119 2.67 -4.25 4.22
N CYS A 120 3.77 -3.52 4.43
CA CYS A 120 4.75 -3.81 5.47
C CYS A 120 4.13 -3.79 6.87
N ALA A 121 3.24 -2.84 7.16
CA ALA A 121 2.54 -2.77 8.44
C ALA A 121 1.78 -4.08 8.70
N THR A 122 1.04 -4.55 7.70
CA THR A 122 0.32 -5.83 7.76
C THR A 122 1.27 -7.01 7.95
N VAL A 123 2.39 -7.07 7.21
CA VAL A 123 3.39 -8.15 7.31
C VAL A 123 4.05 -8.25 8.69
N VAL A 124 4.21 -7.11 9.37
CA VAL A 124 4.75 -7.04 10.75
C VAL A 124 3.73 -7.54 11.78
N GLU A 125 2.43 -7.40 11.50
CA GLU A 125 1.35 -7.88 12.37
C GLU A 125 1.04 -9.36 12.19
N LEU A 126 1.47 -9.99 11.09
CA LEU A 126 1.25 -11.42 10.84
C LEU A 126 1.73 -12.28 12.02
N GLY A 127 0.82 -13.12 12.54
CA GLY A 127 1.06 -13.99 13.68
C GLY A 127 0.84 -13.32 15.04
N ARG A 128 0.32 -12.09 15.07
CA ARG A 128 -0.14 -11.42 16.30
C ARG A 128 -1.67 -11.47 16.36
N GLU A 129 -2.19 -11.68 17.55
CA GLU A 129 -3.62 -11.51 17.83
C GLU A 129 -3.89 -10.05 18.21
N THR A 130 -4.85 -9.43 17.52
CA THR A 130 -5.33 -8.09 17.81
C THR A 130 -6.83 -8.13 18.06
N VAL A 131 -7.27 -7.60 19.20
CA VAL A 131 -8.70 -7.46 19.50
C VAL A 131 -9.18 -6.12 18.97
N TYR A 132 -10.06 -6.15 17.98
CA TYR A 132 -10.75 -4.94 17.52
C TYR A 132 -12.01 -4.72 18.35
N ALA A 133 -12.06 -3.61 19.07
CA ALA A 133 -13.26 -3.11 19.74
C ALA A 133 -13.68 -1.80 19.04
N PRO A 134 -14.85 -1.76 18.37
CA PRO A 134 -15.32 -0.51 17.80
C PRO A 134 -15.65 0.50 18.91
N PRO A 135 -15.65 1.82 18.65
CA PRO A 135 -15.97 2.84 19.65
C PRO A 135 -17.32 2.62 20.35
N GLU A 136 -18.29 2.04 19.64
CA GLU A 136 -19.60 1.71 20.23
C GLU A 136 -19.56 0.54 21.22
N ALA A 137 -18.55 -0.33 21.17
CA ALA A 137 -18.40 -1.44 22.10
C ALA A 137 -18.15 -0.97 23.54
N GLU A 138 -17.53 0.20 23.73
CA GLU A 138 -17.33 0.80 25.05
C GLU A 138 -18.66 1.08 25.77
N ARG A 139 -19.75 1.31 25.03
CA ARG A 139 -21.08 1.50 25.61
C ARG A 139 -21.55 0.26 26.36
N PHE A 140 -21.24 -0.93 25.86
CA PHE A 140 -21.61 -2.19 26.52
C PHE A 140 -20.83 -2.44 27.82
N ALA A 141 -19.69 -1.77 28.04
CA ALA A 141 -18.97 -1.84 29.32
C ALA A 141 -19.66 -1.05 30.44
N THR A 142 -20.60 -0.16 30.10
CA THR A 142 -21.31 0.73 31.06
C THR A 142 -22.81 0.47 31.13
N LEU A 143 -23.35 -0.32 30.22
CA LEU A 143 -24.76 -0.69 30.19
C LEU A 143 -24.96 -2.01 30.95
N GLU A 144 -25.72 -1.98 32.04
CA GLU A 144 -26.26 -3.20 32.64
C GLU A 144 -27.38 -3.74 31.73
N MET A 145 -27.32 -5.03 31.37
CA MET A 145 -28.46 -5.68 30.74
C MET A 145 -29.63 -5.64 31.74
N PRO A 146 -30.78 -5.03 31.39
CA PRO A 146 -31.93 -5.05 32.27
C PRO A 146 -32.32 -6.51 32.52
N ALA A 147 -32.61 -6.85 33.77
CA ALA A 147 -33.09 -8.16 34.14
C ALA A 147 -34.26 -8.54 33.22
N ALA A 148 -34.25 -9.78 32.71
CA ALA A 148 -35.30 -10.26 31.82
C ALA A 148 -36.65 -9.95 32.46
N PRO A 149 -37.57 -9.27 31.75
CA PRO A 149 -38.86 -8.93 32.32
C PRO A 149 -39.53 -10.22 32.74
N VAL A 150 -39.90 -10.32 34.03
CA VAL A 150 -40.80 -11.36 34.49
C VAL A 150 -42.11 -11.10 33.78
N VAL A 151 -42.35 -11.81 32.68
CA VAL A 151 -43.64 -11.78 32.00
C VAL A 151 -44.63 -12.34 33.00
N PRO A 152 -45.59 -11.54 33.52
CA PRO A 152 -46.60 -12.08 34.41
C PRO A 152 -47.31 -13.20 33.65
N ALA A 153 -47.45 -14.36 34.30
CA ALA A 153 -48.23 -15.46 33.76
C ALA A 153 -49.61 -14.89 33.39
N ILE A 154 -49.99 -15.04 32.13
CA ILE A 154 -51.32 -14.63 31.65
C ILE A 154 -52.30 -15.46 32.47
N GLU A 155 -53.00 -14.85 33.43
CA GLU A 155 -54.03 -15.53 34.19
C GLU A 155 -55.07 -16.02 33.21
N ALA A 156 -55.28 -17.35 33.20
CA ALA A 156 -56.31 -17.96 32.39
C ALA A 156 -57.66 -17.39 32.83
N VAL A 157 -58.31 -16.67 31.91
CA VAL A 157 -59.69 -16.20 32.09
C VAL A 157 -60.55 -17.43 32.38
N PRO A 158 -61.19 -17.53 33.56
CA PRO A 158 -62.07 -18.66 33.83
C PRO A 158 -63.27 -18.56 32.90
N THR A 159 -63.40 -19.53 32.00
CA THR A 159 -64.56 -19.69 31.13
C THR A 159 -65.78 -19.93 32.03
N ALA A 160 -66.70 -18.97 32.08
CA ALA A 160 -67.95 -19.10 32.81
C ALA A 160 -68.74 -20.32 32.28
N ALA A 161 -69.28 -21.11 33.20
CA ALA A 161 -70.08 -22.31 32.97
C ALA A 161 -71.44 -21.99 32.34
#